data_AF-A0A953ZYC4-F1
#
_entry.id   AF-A0A953ZYC4-F1
#
_cell.length_a   1.000
_cell.length_b   1.000
_cell.length_c   1.000
_cell.angle_alpha   90.00
_cell.angle_beta   90.00
_cell.angle_gamma   90.00
#
_symmetry.space_group_name_H-M   'P 1'
#
loop_
_entity.id
_entity.type
_entity.pdbx_description
1 polymer ?
#
loop_
_entity_poly.entity_id
_entity_poly.type
_entity_poly.pdbx_seq_one_letter_code
_entity_poly.pdbx_strand_id
1 'polypeptide(L)'
;RTVPAPLPGQSADEYGAELRVAAPRPFMTAAELDLFFVLTDRLDLLYRLRQAGFQRVGHWQAVAGKGAGARHLEDSDERALVDARCRLAEAFFARWAIGRGRPLHMRDLDRAQLCTDAFRDRLERSLEKHGNRAERLIEDLDAKVIRGFRKAAELKAFCHQEGFLDQTRSVLDPAELRWQLGQVLDTDRRVGLVDEARIEELVRRLCPALAP
;
A
#
# COMPACT_ATOMS: atom_id res chain seq x y z
N ARG A 1 1.23 -23.05 12.12
CA ARG A 1 2.14 -22.13 12.86
C ARG A 1 1.28 -21.43 13.88
N THR A 2 1.55 -21.60 15.17
CA THR A 2 0.74 -20.99 16.24
C THR A 2 0.99 -19.48 16.25
N VAL A 3 -0.07 -18.68 16.24
CA VAL A 3 0.03 -17.22 16.38
C VAL A 3 0.20 -16.93 17.87
N PRO A 4 1.24 -16.20 18.30
CA PRO A 4 1.40 -15.82 19.71
C PRO A 4 0.30 -14.84 20.12
N ALA A 5 -0.19 -14.93 21.36
CA ALA A 5 -1.07 -13.91 21.91
C ALA A 5 -0.25 -12.68 22.34
N PRO A 6 -0.80 -11.45 22.22
CA PRO A 6 -0.09 -10.25 22.66
C PRO A 6 0.07 -10.26 24.19
N LEU A 7 1.24 -9.85 24.67
CA LEU A 7 1.52 -9.72 26.09
C LEU A 7 0.82 -8.47 26.66
N PRO A 8 0.41 -8.47 27.95
CA PRO A 8 -0.12 -7.28 28.60
C PRO A 8 0.89 -6.11 28.52
N GLY A 9 0.44 -4.97 27.99
CA GLY A 9 1.27 -3.77 27.83
C GLY A 9 2.26 -3.81 26.66
N GLN A 10 2.26 -4.88 25.84
CA GLN A 10 3.07 -4.95 24.63
C GLN A 10 2.66 -3.87 23.63
N SER A 11 3.64 -3.13 23.13
CA SER A 11 3.39 -2.14 22.08
C SER A 11 3.06 -2.81 20.75
N ALA A 12 2.40 -2.06 19.86
CA ALA A 12 2.14 -2.52 18.50
C ALA A 12 3.44 -2.88 17.76
N ASP A 13 4.51 -2.10 17.94
CA ASP A 13 5.77 -2.31 17.23
C ASP A 13 6.47 -3.60 17.69
N GLU A 14 6.48 -3.88 19.00
CA GLU A 14 7.00 -5.14 19.55
C GLU A 14 6.22 -6.34 19.04
N TYR A 15 4.88 -6.26 19.05
CA TYR A 15 4.04 -7.36 18.59
C TYR A 15 4.13 -7.56 17.07
N GLY A 16 4.23 -6.48 16.29
CA GLY A 16 4.47 -6.53 14.85
C GLY A 16 5.81 -7.19 14.49
N ALA A 17 6.86 -6.92 15.26
CA ALA A 17 8.17 -7.57 15.12
C ALA A 17 8.11 -9.07 15.44
N GLU A 18 7.40 -9.45 16.51
CA GLU A 18 7.18 -10.85 16.88
C GLU A 18 6.43 -11.63 15.79
N LEU A 19 5.38 -11.02 15.22
CA LEU A 19 4.64 -11.56 14.09
C LEU A 19 5.43 -11.54 12.77
N ARG A 20 6.59 -10.87 12.73
CA ARG A 20 7.41 -10.63 11.53
C ARG A 20 6.59 -10.01 10.40
N VAL A 21 5.79 -9.00 10.74
CA VAL A 21 4.97 -8.28 9.76
C VAL A 21 5.88 -7.66 8.70
N ALA A 22 5.63 -7.97 7.44
CA ALA A 22 6.39 -7.40 6.33
C ALA A 22 6.11 -5.90 6.22
N ALA A 23 7.15 -5.12 5.94
CA ALA A 23 6.99 -3.71 5.64
C ALA A 23 6.11 -3.52 4.39
N PRO A 24 5.23 -2.51 4.36
CA PRO A 24 4.48 -2.13 3.18
C PRO A 24 5.44 -1.78 2.04
N ARG A 25 5.06 -2.11 0.80
CA ARG A 25 5.86 -1.84 -0.40
C ARG A 25 5.13 -0.86 -1.31
N PRO A 26 5.85 0.02 -2.02
CA PRO A 26 5.25 0.88 -3.04
C PRO A 26 4.37 0.11 -4.03
N PHE A 27 3.25 0.71 -4.41
CA PHE A 27 2.26 0.16 -5.34
C PHE A 27 1.61 -1.17 -4.97
N MET A 28 1.81 -1.66 -3.74
CA MET A 28 0.93 -2.70 -3.22
C MET A 28 -0.50 -2.16 -3.12
N THR A 29 -1.46 -3.07 -3.21
CA THR A 29 -2.88 -2.74 -3.00
C THR A 29 -3.22 -2.76 -1.52
N ALA A 30 -4.31 -2.08 -1.14
CA ALA A 30 -4.85 -2.17 0.21
C ALA A 30 -5.15 -3.63 0.60
N ALA A 31 -5.63 -4.46 -0.34
CA ALA A 31 -5.91 -5.87 -0.10
C ALA A 31 -4.68 -6.69 0.31
N GLU A 32 -3.48 -6.29 -0.11
CA GLU A 32 -2.22 -6.93 0.28
C GLU A 32 -1.72 -6.47 1.66
N LEU A 33 -2.26 -5.37 2.19
CA LEU A 33 -1.83 -4.81 3.47
C LEU A 33 -2.14 -5.78 4.60
N ASP A 34 -1.17 -5.97 5.48
CA ASP A 34 -1.34 -6.76 6.68
C ASP A 34 -2.35 -6.09 7.64
N LEU A 35 -3.28 -6.89 8.19
CA LEU A 35 -4.29 -6.40 9.15
C LEU A 35 -3.68 -5.71 10.38
N PHE A 36 -2.42 -6.02 10.69
CA PHE A 36 -1.64 -5.33 11.71
C PHE A 36 -1.69 -3.81 11.56
N PHE A 37 -1.49 -3.28 10.34
CA PHE A 37 -1.41 -1.83 10.12
C PHE A 37 -2.73 -1.09 10.39
N VAL A 38 -3.85 -1.80 10.31
CA VAL A 38 -5.18 -1.23 10.57
C VAL A 38 -5.66 -1.50 12.01
N LEU A 39 -5.05 -2.43 12.74
CA LEU A 39 -5.45 -2.86 14.10
C LEU A 39 -4.37 -2.63 15.17
N THR A 40 -3.49 -1.65 15.00
CA THR A 40 -2.34 -1.41 15.91
C THR A 40 -2.70 -1.11 17.37
N ASP A 41 -3.91 -0.60 17.64
CA ASP A 41 -4.46 -0.34 18.99
C ASP A 41 -5.39 -1.45 19.49
N ARG A 42 -5.66 -2.48 18.67
CA ARG A 42 -6.61 -3.56 18.95
C ARG A 42 -5.93 -4.91 18.71
N LEU A 43 -4.81 -5.13 19.41
CA LEU A 43 -3.97 -6.32 19.24
C LEU A 43 -4.72 -7.61 19.63
N ASP A 44 -5.67 -7.51 20.57
CA ASP A 44 -6.60 -8.58 20.95
C ASP A 44 -7.46 -9.05 19.77
N LEU A 45 -7.99 -8.09 19.00
CA LEU A 45 -8.82 -8.32 17.83
C LEU A 45 -7.98 -8.86 16.67
N LEU A 46 -6.79 -8.28 16.46
CA LEU A 46 -5.82 -8.78 15.49
C LEU A 46 -5.46 -10.24 15.78
N TYR A 47 -5.17 -10.59 17.03
CA TYR A 47 -4.85 -11.95 17.43
C TYR A 47 -5.98 -12.94 17.09
N ARG A 48 -7.24 -12.61 17.43
CA ARG A 48 -8.40 -13.45 17.10
C ARG A 48 -8.57 -13.63 15.58
N LEU A 49 -8.43 -12.56 14.81
CA LEU A 49 -8.48 -12.62 13.35
C LEU A 49 -7.35 -13.50 12.78
N ARG A 50 -6.14 -13.41 13.34
CA ARG A 50 -5.00 -14.25 12.94
C ARG A 50 -5.21 -15.72 13.27
N GLN A 51 -5.79 -16.03 14.43
CA GLN A 51 -6.20 -17.40 14.79
C GLN A 51 -7.23 -17.95 13.81
N ALA A 52 -8.13 -17.11 13.31
CA ALA A 52 -9.08 -17.45 12.26
C ALA A 52 -8.49 -17.46 10.83
N GLY A 53 -7.19 -17.23 10.67
CA GLY A 53 -6.48 -17.29 9.38
C GLY A 53 -6.47 -15.99 8.56
N PHE A 54 -7.03 -14.89 9.10
CA PHE A 54 -7.00 -13.59 8.44
C PHE A 54 -5.67 -12.89 8.69
N GLN A 55 -4.93 -12.65 7.61
CA GLN A 55 -3.62 -11.99 7.66
C GLN A 55 -3.65 -10.60 7.04
N ARG A 56 -4.39 -10.47 5.93
CA ARG A 56 -4.42 -9.27 5.10
C ARG A 56 -5.82 -8.70 5.01
N VAL A 57 -5.91 -7.40 4.74
CA VAL A 57 -7.16 -6.67 4.52
C VAL A 57 -8.05 -7.40 3.50
N GLY A 58 -7.48 -7.84 2.37
CA GLY A 58 -8.24 -8.54 1.33
C GLY A 58 -8.82 -9.89 1.79
N HIS A 59 -8.17 -10.59 2.72
CA HIS A 59 -8.72 -11.84 3.28
C HIS A 59 -10.00 -11.57 4.06
N TRP A 60 -9.99 -10.52 4.88
CA TRP A 60 -11.16 -10.12 5.66
C TRP A 60 -12.30 -9.66 4.75
N GLN A 61 -12.01 -8.76 3.82
CA GLN A 61 -13.01 -8.21 2.89
C GLN A 61 -13.69 -9.29 2.05
N ALA A 62 -12.94 -10.29 1.60
CA ALA A 62 -13.50 -11.41 0.83
C ALA A 62 -14.52 -12.25 1.62
N VAL A 63 -14.43 -12.27 2.96
CA VAL A 63 -15.34 -12.98 3.86
C VAL A 63 -16.48 -12.08 4.33
N ALA A 64 -16.16 -10.86 4.77
CA ALA A 64 -17.13 -9.87 5.21
C ALA A 64 -18.13 -9.52 4.09
N GLY A 65 -17.65 -9.34 2.86
CA GLY A 65 -18.49 -9.04 1.69
C GLY A 65 -19.47 -10.16 1.31
N LYS A 66 -19.28 -11.38 1.83
CA LYS A 66 -20.21 -12.52 1.65
C LYS A 66 -21.15 -12.72 2.85
N GLY A 67 -21.16 -11.80 3.81
CA GLY A 67 -21.92 -11.92 5.05
C GLY A 67 -21.38 -12.98 6.02
N ALA A 68 -20.21 -13.55 5.74
CA ALA A 68 -19.62 -14.63 6.52
C ALA A 68 -18.71 -14.13 7.67
N GLY A 69 -18.52 -12.81 7.80
CA GLY A 69 -17.74 -12.23 8.90
C GLY A 69 -18.26 -12.61 10.29
N ALA A 70 -19.58 -12.79 10.42
CA ALA A 70 -20.23 -13.22 11.66
C ALA A 70 -19.80 -14.62 12.16
N ARG A 71 -19.22 -15.46 11.29
CA ARG A 71 -18.69 -16.78 11.67
C ARG A 71 -17.32 -16.71 12.34
N HIS A 72 -16.65 -15.56 12.27
CA HIS A 72 -15.28 -15.39 12.73
C HIS A 72 -15.16 -14.34 13.84
N LEU A 73 -16.01 -13.32 13.80
CA LEU A 73 -16.20 -12.36 14.86
C LEU A 73 -17.69 -12.32 15.16
N GLU A 74 -18.11 -12.68 16.37
CA GLU A 74 -19.53 -12.71 16.76
C GLU A 74 -20.08 -11.30 17.07
N ASP A 75 -19.21 -10.41 17.56
CA ASP A 75 -19.52 -9.03 17.89
C ASP A 75 -19.72 -8.18 16.60
N SER A 76 -20.89 -7.53 16.48
CA SER A 76 -21.20 -6.66 15.34
C SER A 76 -20.35 -5.41 15.28
N ASP A 77 -19.99 -4.85 16.43
CA ASP A 77 -19.29 -3.59 16.52
C ASP A 77 -17.82 -3.79 16.14
N GLU A 78 -17.25 -4.92 16.53
CA GLU A 78 -15.91 -5.31 16.09
C GLU A 78 -15.86 -5.60 14.58
N ARG A 79 -16.88 -6.24 14.02
CA ARG A 79 -16.97 -6.42 12.56
C ARG A 79 -17.03 -5.07 11.84
N ALA A 80 -17.91 -4.17 12.28
CA ALA A 80 -18.05 -2.84 11.72
C ALA A 80 -16.74 -2.03 11.82
N LEU A 81 -16.03 -2.17 12.95
CA LEU A 81 -14.71 -1.55 13.17
C LEU A 81 -13.68 -2.06 12.17
N VAL A 82 -13.55 -3.38 11.99
CA VAL A 82 -12.58 -3.95 11.03
C VAL A 82 -12.93 -3.54 9.61
N ASP A 83 -14.22 -3.55 9.24
CA ASP A 83 -14.68 -3.10 7.92
C ASP A 83 -14.32 -1.63 7.65
N ALA A 84 -14.60 -0.74 8.61
CA ALA A 84 -14.26 0.69 8.50
C ALA A 84 -12.75 0.93 8.37
N ARG A 85 -11.95 0.17 9.11
CA ARG A 85 -10.49 0.29 9.04
C ARG A 85 -9.90 -0.31 7.77
N CYS A 86 -10.53 -1.33 7.20
CA CYS A 86 -10.20 -1.81 5.85
C CYS A 86 -10.52 -0.73 4.79
N ARG A 87 -11.69 -0.06 4.89
CA ARG A 87 -12.02 1.08 4.02
C ARG A 87 -11.04 2.23 4.17
N LEU A 88 -10.56 2.50 5.38
CA LEU A 88 -9.49 3.48 5.60
C LEU A 88 -8.21 3.12 4.83
N ALA A 89 -7.78 1.86 4.87
CA ALA A 89 -6.63 1.40 4.09
C ALA A 89 -6.86 1.56 2.57
N GLU A 90 -8.03 1.19 2.06
CA GLU A 90 -8.39 1.39 0.65
C GLU A 90 -8.34 2.87 0.26
N ALA A 91 -8.95 3.73 1.09
CA ALA A 91 -8.96 5.15 0.88
C ALA A 91 -7.54 5.73 0.89
N PHE A 92 -6.68 5.26 1.80
CA PHE A 92 -5.27 5.65 1.86
C PHE A 92 -4.55 5.30 0.57
N PHE A 93 -4.58 4.04 0.12
CA PHE A 93 -3.84 3.62 -1.08
C PHE A 93 -4.34 4.32 -2.35
N ALA A 94 -5.65 4.54 -2.48
CA ALA A 94 -6.22 5.27 -3.60
C ALA A 94 -5.70 6.72 -3.69
N ARG A 95 -5.55 7.40 -2.56
CA ARG A 95 -5.04 8.78 -2.49
C ARG A 95 -3.51 8.85 -2.57
N TRP A 96 -2.83 7.90 -1.93
CA TRP A 96 -1.37 7.80 -2.02
C TRP A 96 -0.91 7.59 -3.48
N ALA A 97 -1.69 6.90 -4.31
CA ALA A 97 -1.36 6.73 -5.73
C ALA A 97 -1.43 8.02 -6.57
N ILE A 98 -2.10 9.08 -6.08
CA ILE A 98 -2.24 10.35 -6.83
C ILE A 98 -0.88 10.99 -7.07
N GLY A 99 -0.59 11.33 -8.34
CA GLY A 99 0.66 11.96 -8.74
C GLY A 99 1.88 11.02 -8.75
N ARG A 100 1.72 9.73 -8.47
CA ARG A 100 2.84 8.76 -8.40
C ARG A 100 2.93 7.83 -9.62
N GLY A 101 1.99 7.94 -10.56
CA GLY A 101 1.91 7.06 -11.72
C GLY A 101 1.63 5.59 -11.35
N ARG A 102 1.66 4.72 -12.36
CA ARG A 102 1.52 3.26 -12.20
C ARG A 102 2.90 2.57 -12.19
N PRO A 103 3.03 1.41 -11.55
CA PRO A 103 4.27 0.63 -11.63
C PRO A 103 4.54 0.22 -13.09
N LEU A 104 5.78 0.41 -13.52
CA LEU A 104 6.28 0.03 -14.84
C LEU A 104 7.04 -1.29 -14.75
N HIS A 105 6.63 -2.30 -15.52
CA HIS A 105 7.30 -3.60 -15.54
C HIS A 105 8.01 -3.86 -16.86
N MET A 106 8.96 -4.80 -16.86
CA MET A 106 9.67 -5.21 -18.07
C MET A 106 8.74 -5.65 -19.21
N ARG A 107 7.64 -6.35 -18.88
CA ARG A 107 6.60 -6.73 -19.86
C ARG A 107 5.97 -5.54 -20.59
N ASP A 108 5.87 -4.38 -19.94
CA ASP A 108 5.31 -3.17 -20.54
C ASP A 108 6.29 -2.57 -21.54
N LEU A 109 7.58 -2.57 -21.20
CA LEU A 109 8.67 -2.15 -22.09
C LEU A 109 8.85 -3.08 -23.29
N ASP A 110 8.69 -4.38 -23.08
CA ASP A 110 8.73 -5.40 -24.13
C ASP A 110 7.57 -5.22 -25.11
N ARG A 111 6.34 -5.05 -24.60
CA ARG A 111 5.15 -4.79 -25.42
C ARG A 111 5.30 -3.52 -26.26
N ALA A 112 5.94 -2.49 -25.71
CA ALA A 112 6.20 -1.23 -26.39
C ALA A 112 7.43 -1.25 -27.31
N GLN A 113 8.16 -2.38 -27.41
CA GLN A 113 9.41 -2.51 -28.18
C GLN A 113 10.48 -1.47 -27.78
N LEU A 114 10.45 -1.04 -26.52
CA LEU A 114 11.41 -0.09 -25.93
C LEU A 114 12.61 -0.78 -25.31
N CYS A 115 12.48 -2.07 -24.99
CA CYS A 115 13.56 -2.90 -24.46
C CYS A 115 14.19 -3.75 -25.58
N THR A 116 15.51 -3.62 -25.76
CA THR A 116 16.32 -4.56 -26.55
C THR A 116 17.02 -5.53 -25.62
N ASP A 117 17.35 -6.74 -26.07
CA ASP A 117 18.03 -7.75 -25.24
C ASP A 117 19.32 -7.25 -24.59
N ALA A 118 20.10 -6.40 -25.28
CA ALA A 118 21.33 -5.81 -24.74
C ALA A 118 21.12 -4.91 -23.49
N PHE A 119 19.90 -4.42 -23.27
CA PHE A 119 19.55 -3.51 -22.17
C PHE A 119 18.60 -4.12 -21.15
N ARG A 120 18.01 -5.29 -21.43
CA ARG A 120 17.03 -5.98 -20.58
C ARG A 120 17.48 -6.04 -19.13
N ASP A 121 18.61 -6.67 -18.86
CA ASP A 121 19.13 -6.88 -17.49
C ASP A 121 19.45 -5.56 -16.76
N ARG A 122 19.74 -4.48 -17.48
CA ARG A 122 20.04 -3.17 -16.86
C ARG A 122 18.76 -2.44 -16.50
N LEU A 123 17.76 -2.48 -17.38
CA LEU A 123 16.45 -1.91 -17.14
C LEU A 123 15.73 -2.67 -16.02
N GLU A 124 15.77 -4.00 -16.04
CA GLU A 124 15.13 -4.84 -15.02
C GLU A 124 15.72 -4.57 -13.64
N ARG A 125 17.06 -4.57 -13.50
CA ARG A 125 17.71 -4.24 -12.22
C ARG A 125 17.40 -2.83 -11.73
N SER A 126 17.30 -1.84 -12.61
CA SER A 126 16.90 -0.48 -12.23
C SER A 126 15.45 -0.45 -11.75
N LEU A 127 14.52 -1.10 -12.47
CA LEU A 127 13.12 -1.21 -12.07
C LEU A 127 12.98 -1.93 -10.73
N GLU A 128 13.63 -3.08 -10.53
CA GLU A 128 13.61 -3.83 -9.27
C GLU A 128 14.13 -3.00 -8.10
N LYS A 129 15.29 -2.34 -8.28
CA LYS A 129 15.90 -1.47 -7.28
C LYS A 129 14.95 -0.37 -6.83
N HIS A 130 14.18 0.19 -7.75
CA HIS A 130 13.31 1.33 -7.49
C HIS A 130 11.84 0.94 -7.28
N GLY A 131 11.53 -0.35 -7.09
CA GLY A 131 10.16 -0.80 -6.86
C GLY A 131 9.22 -0.52 -8.04
N ASN A 132 9.72 -0.66 -9.28
CA ASN A 132 9.01 -0.42 -10.53
C ASN A 132 8.56 1.03 -10.77
N ARG A 133 9.25 2.01 -10.18
CA ARG A 133 8.96 3.44 -10.38
C ARG A 133 9.53 3.95 -11.70
N ALA A 134 8.66 4.30 -12.64
CA ALA A 134 9.06 4.86 -13.94
C ALA A 134 9.87 6.15 -13.78
N GLU A 135 9.49 7.04 -12.85
CA GLU A 135 10.23 8.27 -12.52
C GLU A 135 11.71 7.98 -12.26
N ARG A 136 12.00 7.00 -11.39
CA ARG A 136 13.38 6.66 -11.01
C ARG A 136 14.16 6.01 -12.16
N LEU A 137 13.50 5.21 -13.00
CA LEU A 137 14.12 4.68 -14.21
C LEU A 137 14.51 5.83 -15.17
N ILE A 138 13.62 6.82 -15.35
CA ILE A 138 13.92 8.01 -16.16
C ILE A 138 15.09 8.80 -15.57
N GLU A 139 15.12 9.00 -14.25
CA GLU A 139 16.26 9.63 -13.57
C GLU A 139 17.58 8.87 -13.80
N ASP A 140 17.58 7.54 -13.69
CA ASP A 140 18.76 6.70 -13.97
C ASP A 140 19.23 6.84 -15.44
N LEU A 141 18.28 6.96 -16.37
CA LEU A 141 18.57 7.16 -17.79
C LEU A 141 19.16 8.56 -18.05
N ASP A 142 18.54 9.60 -17.50
CA ASP A 142 18.97 10.99 -17.62
C ASP A 142 20.37 11.21 -16.97
N ALA A 143 20.61 10.56 -15.82
CA ALA A 143 21.90 10.55 -15.13
C ALA A 143 22.96 9.64 -15.81
N LYS A 144 22.62 8.98 -16.92
CA LYS A 144 23.50 8.05 -17.66
C LYS A 144 24.03 6.89 -16.80
N VAL A 145 23.27 6.44 -15.81
CA VAL A 145 23.53 5.19 -15.06
C VAL A 145 23.45 4.00 -16.03
N ILE A 146 22.44 3.99 -16.90
CA ILE A 146 22.29 3.00 -17.98
C ILE A 146 22.86 3.59 -19.28
N ARG A 147 24.18 3.52 -19.41
CA ARG A 147 24.91 4.12 -20.56
C ARG A 147 24.52 3.47 -21.89
N GLY A 148 24.34 4.29 -22.91
CA GLY A 148 24.11 3.87 -24.31
C GLY A 148 22.66 3.59 -24.67
N PHE A 149 21.71 3.80 -23.75
CA PHE A 149 20.28 3.61 -24.05
C PHE A 149 19.73 4.76 -24.90
N ARG A 150 19.62 4.54 -26.20
CA ARG A 150 19.22 5.59 -27.17
C ARG A 150 17.73 5.94 -27.15
N LYS A 151 16.88 5.08 -26.59
CA LYS A 151 15.42 5.24 -26.55
C LYS A 151 14.89 5.95 -25.31
N ALA A 152 15.73 6.68 -24.55
CA ALA A 152 15.32 7.31 -23.30
C ALA A 152 14.14 8.29 -23.46
N ALA A 153 14.18 9.13 -24.49
CA ALA A 153 13.09 10.07 -24.79
C ALA A 153 11.79 9.35 -25.20
N GLU A 154 11.89 8.29 -25.99
CA GLU A 154 10.75 7.46 -26.42
C GLU A 154 10.11 6.75 -25.22
N LEU A 155 10.93 6.21 -24.31
CA LEU A 155 10.47 5.58 -23.07
C LEU A 155 9.76 6.57 -22.16
N LYS A 156 10.28 7.79 -22.02
CA LYS A 156 9.65 8.85 -21.24
C LYS A 156 8.28 9.22 -21.81
N ALA A 157 8.18 9.42 -23.13
CA ALA A 157 6.92 9.72 -23.81
C ALA A 157 5.90 8.59 -23.62
N PHE A 158 6.32 7.33 -23.79
CA PHE A 158 5.51 6.16 -23.51
C PHE A 158 5.01 6.13 -22.06
N CYS A 159 5.89 6.42 -21.09
CA CYS A 159 5.51 6.43 -19.68
C CYS A 159 4.46 7.49 -19.36
N HIS A 160 4.51 8.66 -20.00
CA HIS A 160 3.47 9.67 -19.88
C HIS A 160 2.15 9.21 -20.50
N GLN A 161 2.20 8.70 -21.73
CA GLN A 161 1.02 8.28 -22.47
C GLN A 161 0.24 7.16 -21.77
N GLU A 162 0.95 6.18 -21.20
CA GLU A 162 0.36 5.03 -20.52
C GLU A 162 0.08 5.26 -19.03
N GLY A 163 0.42 6.45 -18.50
CA GLY A 163 0.20 6.80 -17.10
C GLY A 163 1.15 6.13 -16.10
N PHE A 164 2.29 5.61 -16.57
CA PHE A 164 3.40 5.20 -15.69
C PHE A 164 4.07 6.40 -15.02
N LEU A 165 3.98 7.57 -15.66
CA LEU A 165 4.29 8.88 -15.07
C LEU A 165 3.00 9.70 -14.98
N ASP A 166 2.66 10.17 -13.78
CA ASP A 166 1.56 11.13 -13.58
C ASP A 166 2.14 12.49 -13.20
N GLN A 167 2.34 13.34 -14.20
CA GLN A 167 2.76 14.74 -14.00
C GLN A 167 1.58 15.72 -13.96
N THR A 168 0.36 15.21 -14.16
CA THR A 168 -0.84 16.07 -14.20
C THR A 168 -1.34 16.43 -12.82
N ARG A 169 -1.03 15.61 -11.82
CA ARG A 169 -1.44 15.79 -10.44
C ARG A 169 -0.22 15.81 -9.54
N SER A 170 -0.17 16.78 -8.64
CA SER A 170 0.86 16.80 -7.61
C SER A 170 0.66 15.65 -6.64
N VAL A 171 1.76 15.06 -6.21
CA VAL A 171 1.80 14.14 -5.08
C VAL A 171 1.20 14.84 -3.85
N LEU A 172 0.22 14.19 -3.23
CA LEU A 172 -0.33 14.67 -1.96
C LEU A 172 0.73 14.59 -0.86
N ASP A 173 0.94 15.69 -0.16
CA ASP A 173 1.71 15.70 1.07
C ASP A 173 0.94 15.00 2.21
N PRO A 174 1.60 14.64 3.32
CA PRO A 174 0.93 13.93 4.42
C PRO A 174 -0.23 14.70 5.05
N ALA A 175 -0.22 16.03 5.07
CA ALA A 175 -1.31 16.83 5.65
C ALA A 175 -2.54 16.83 4.74
N GLU A 176 -2.34 17.03 3.45
CA GLU A 176 -3.40 16.96 2.45
C GLU A 176 -4.01 15.54 2.38
N LEU A 177 -3.17 14.51 2.46
CA LEU A 177 -3.62 13.11 2.51
C LEU A 177 -4.54 12.85 3.72
N ARG A 178 -4.15 13.32 4.93
CA ARG A 178 -4.98 13.19 6.14
C ARG A 178 -6.31 13.92 5.97
N TRP A 179 -6.28 15.15 5.48
CA TRP A 179 -7.47 15.95 5.25
C TRP A 179 -8.45 15.23 4.30
N GLN A 180 -7.97 14.74 3.15
CA GLN A 180 -8.81 14.01 2.19
C GLN A 180 -9.35 12.69 2.72
N LEU A 181 -8.59 11.98 3.57
CA LEU A 181 -9.08 10.77 4.24
C LEU A 181 -10.20 11.11 5.23
N GLY A 182 -10.03 12.19 5.99
CA GLY A 182 -11.04 12.69 6.92
C GLY A 182 -12.37 13.05 6.25
N GLN A 183 -12.32 13.56 5.00
CA GLN A 183 -13.53 13.87 4.22
C GLN A 183 -14.25 12.60 3.74
N VAL A 184 -13.51 11.62 3.21
CA VAL A 184 -14.13 10.44 2.60
C VAL A 184 -14.61 9.41 3.61
N LEU A 185 -14.05 9.44 4.83
CA LEU A 185 -14.47 8.57 5.92
C LEU A 185 -15.42 9.29 6.90
N ASP A 186 -16.02 10.42 6.52
CA ASP A 186 -16.92 11.21 7.38
C ASP A 186 -18.03 10.36 8.03
N THR A 187 -18.65 9.45 7.27
CA THR A 187 -19.64 8.51 7.82
C THR A 187 -19.05 7.64 8.93
N ASP A 188 -17.92 6.96 8.66
CA ASP A 188 -17.24 6.08 9.63
C ASP A 188 -16.75 6.88 10.86
N ARG A 189 -16.42 8.17 10.68
CA ARG A 189 -16.04 9.08 11.76
C ARG A 189 -17.21 9.48 12.64
N ARG A 190 -18.35 9.83 12.04
CA ARG A 190 -19.56 10.23 12.79
C ARG A 190 -20.09 9.11 13.68
N VAL A 191 -19.91 7.86 13.27
CA VAL A 191 -20.30 6.69 14.08
C VAL A 191 -19.17 6.15 14.98
N GLY A 192 -18.01 6.82 15.01
CA GLY A 192 -16.91 6.48 15.93
C GLY A 192 -16.10 5.24 15.55
N LEU A 193 -16.20 4.73 14.32
CA LEU A 193 -15.43 3.56 13.87
C LEU A 193 -14.00 3.92 13.42
N VAL A 194 -13.80 5.17 12.99
CA VAL A 194 -12.49 5.73 12.63
C VAL A 194 -12.40 7.14 13.21
N ASP A 195 -11.31 7.47 13.90
CA ASP A 195 -11.06 8.82 14.40
C ASP A 195 -9.85 9.45 13.71
N GLU A 196 -9.56 10.71 14.06
CA GLU A 196 -8.42 11.45 13.52
C GLU A 196 -7.09 10.78 13.90
N ALA A 197 -6.97 10.27 15.13
CA ALA A 197 -5.78 9.60 15.61
C ALA A 197 -5.48 8.33 14.79
N ARG A 198 -6.52 7.59 14.38
CA ARG A 198 -6.40 6.41 13.52
C ARG A 198 -5.94 6.75 12.11
N ILE A 199 -6.45 7.85 11.54
CA ILE A 199 -6.00 8.36 10.24
C ILE A 199 -4.53 8.79 10.32
N GLU A 200 -4.18 9.57 11.34
CA GLU A 200 -2.82 10.04 11.57
C GLU A 200 -1.85 8.87 11.74
N GLU A 201 -2.20 7.89 12.56
CA GLU A 201 -1.36 6.72 12.82
C GLU A 201 -1.11 5.90 11.54
N LEU A 202 -2.15 5.70 10.72
CA LEU A 202 -2.00 4.98 9.46
C LEU A 202 -1.07 5.75 8.51
N VAL A 203 -1.28 7.06 8.37
CA VAL A 203 -0.43 7.93 7.52
C VAL A 203 1.00 7.95 8.03
N ARG A 204 1.22 8.06 9.34
CA ARG A 204 2.54 8.06 9.98
C ARG A 204 3.30 6.76 9.74
N ARG A 205 2.61 5.62 9.73
CA ARG A 205 3.23 4.30 9.48
C ARG A 205 3.47 4.05 8.00
N LEU A 206 2.49 4.34 7.14
CA LEU A 206 2.54 3.96 5.74
C LEU A 206 3.34 4.96 4.89
N CYS A 207 3.23 6.27 5.11
CA CYS A 207 3.94 7.23 4.25
C CYS A 207 5.47 7.04 4.27
N PRO A 208 6.14 6.87 5.41
CA PRO A 208 7.58 6.60 5.44
C PRO A 208 7.93 5.23 4.86
N ALA A 209 7.13 4.20 5.11
CA ALA A 209 7.38 2.86 4.58
C ALA A 209 7.23 2.79 3.05
N LEU A 210 6.41 3.67 2.48
CA LEU A 210 6.18 3.79 1.05
C LEU A 210 7.03 4.91 0.40
N ALA A 211 7.78 5.66 1.21
CA ALA A 211 8.73 6.65 0.72
C ALA A 211 9.94 5.94 0.07
N PRO A 212 10.56 6.55 -0.95
CA PRO A 212 11.75 6.01 -1.60
C PRO A 212 12.97 5.92 -0.68
#